data_AF-A0A3A2ZAS7-F1
#
_entry.id   AF-A0A3A2ZAS7-F1
#
_cell.length_a   1.000
_cell.length_b   1.000
_cell.length_c   1.000
_cell.angle_alpha   90.00
_cell.angle_beta   90.00
_cell.angle_gamma   90.00
#
_symmetry.space_group_name_H-M   'P 1'
#
loop_
_entity.id
_entity.type
_entity.pdbx_description
1 polymer ?
#
loop_
_entity_poly.entity_id
_entity_poly.type
_entity_poly.pdbx_seq_one_letter_code
_entity_poly.pdbx_strand_id
1 'polypeptide(L)'
;MQSYKINTPIQKIDVKLTSPADTTLPDPYHTCPHPYHSEFSETNLPPLLFRLHMPSFRGMLPALEHLVENGQVVRDGKGEPIRNFVFLPRYISVRPPAWLIEYWIRTDPRLTYRDIKARMVVEPSLQPKDNAINMRREREVRGPLGLSCWTARLSDEHLARVEVERIERWSLDQIRYNTTMIVEYLPAFPKTNDDIPFRLRSKSLVPGSQPQYYPLTTFLDQRHMCVPSRRILMTQSLFWRLRDRAKELGLQTWQLLPEDELPENWKAIQAPKKFTYINTKRLDRGE
;
A
#
# COMPACT_ATOMS: atom_id res chain seq x y z
N MET A 1 37.87 -1.97 3.70
CA MET A 1 37.26 -2.78 2.63
C MET A 1 36.77 -4.09 3.23
N GLN A 2 35.50 -4.12 3.64
CA GLN A 2 34.80 -5.32 4.09
C GLN A 2 33.42 -5.28 3.45
N SER A 3 33.14 -6.29 2.62
CA SER A 3 31.94 -6.43 1.82
C SER A 3 30.80 -6.97 2.68
N TYR A 4 29.91 -6.10 3.14
CA TYR A 4 28.64 -6.54 3.69
C TYR A 4 27.69 -6.85 2.54
N LYS A 5 27.67 -8.14 2.16
CA LYS A 5 26.66 -8.72 1.28
C LYS A 5 25.29 -8.38 1.85
N ILE A 6 24.44 -7.72 1.06
CA ILE A 6 23.00 -7.68 1.34
C ILE A 6 22.46 -9.08 1.07
N ASN A 7 22.65 -9.96 2.04
CA ASN A 7 21.90 -11.18 2.19
C ASN A 7 20.54 -10.81 2.77
N THR A 8 19.63 -10.35 1.93
CA THR A 8 18.28 -10.90 2.04
C THR A 8 18.21 -11.94 0.94
N PRO A 9 18.58 -13.20 1.22
CA PRO A 9 18.24 -14.24 0.29
C PRO A 9 16.71 -14.18 0.16
N ILE A 10 16.21 -14.04 -1.07
CA ILE A 10 15.05 -14.85 -1.44
C ILE A 10 15.57 -16.26 -1.21
N GLN A 11 15.47 -16.75 0.03
CA GLN A 11 15.70 -18.14 0.28
C GLN A 11 14.76 -18.81 -0.72
N LYS A 12 15.31 -19.71 -1.54
CA LYS A 12 14.55 -20.87 -1.91
C LYS A 12 14.18 -21.53 -0.58
N ILE A 13 13.12 -21.02 0.03
CA ILE A 13 12.39 -21.78 1.01
C ILE A 13 11.81 -22.85 0.10
N ASP A 14 12.45 -24.01 0.10
CA ASP A 14 11.70 -25.24 -0.11
C ASP A 14 10.65 -25.23 0.99
N VAL A 15 9.54 -24.55 0.73
CA VAL A 15 8.33 -24.69 1.50
C VAL A 15 7.91 -26.12 1.16
N LYS A 16 8.47 -27.08 1.89
CA LYS A 16 7.72 -28.27 2.21
C LYS A 16 6.44 -27.71 2.82
N LEU A 17 5.37 -27.75 2.04
CA LEU A 17 4.00 -27.62 2.51
C LEU A 17 3.79 -28.74 3.53
N THR A 18 4.33 -28.60 4.74
CA THR A 18 3.93 -29.37 5.90
C THR A 18 2.72 -28.68 6.49
N SER A 19 1.66 -28.60 5.69
CA SER A 19 0.33 -28.73 6.24
C SER A 19 -0.08 -30.17 5.92
N PRO A 20 -0.61 -30.95 6.88
CA PRO A 20 -1.28 -32.19 6.53
C PRO A 20 -2.30 -31.87 5.44
N ALA A 21 -2.42 -32.75 4.46
CA ALA A 21 -3.37 -32.61 3.36
C ALA A 21 -4.77 -32.37 3.95
N ASP A 22 -5.20 -31.10 3.96
CA ASP A 22 -6.58 -30.70 4.25
C ASP A 22 -7.41 -31.25 3.08
N THR A 23 -7.87 -32.48 3.23
CA THR A 23 -8.76 -33.16 2.29
C THR A 23 -10.17 -32.57 2.33
N THR A 24 -10.48 -31.74 3.32
CA THR A 24 -11.72 -30.98 3.41
C THR A 24 -11.49 -29.54 2.98
N LEU A 25 -12.26 -29.10 1.99
CA LEU A 25 -12.33 -27.69 1.62
C LEU A 25 -12.74 -26.86 2.85
N PRO A 26 -12.01 -25.77 3.17
CA PRO A 26 -12.33 -24.93 4.30
C PRO A 26 -13.60 -24.12 4.04
N ASP A 27 -14.15 -23.51 5.08
CA ASP A 27 -15.32 -22.65 4.94
C ASP A 27 -15.02 -21.41 4.05
N PRO A 28 -16.04 -20.82 3.39
CA PRO A 28 -15.85 -19.66 2.51
C PRO A 28 -15.22 -18.43 3.14
N TYR A 29 -15.25 -18.32 4.48
CA TYR A 29 -14.72 -17.18 5.23
C TYR A 29 -13.33 -17.45 5.82
N HIS A 30 -12.78 -18.65 5.63
CA HIS A 30 -11.46 -19.03 6.06
C HIS A 30 -10.37 -18.54 5.10
N THR A 31 -9.30 -17.95 5.65
CA THR A 31 -8.04 -17.74 4.92
C THR A 31 -6.98 -18.57 5.62
N CYS A 32 -6.31 -19.46 4.89
CA CYS A 32 -5.29 -20.31 5.50
C CYS A 32 -4.15 -19.47 6.07
N PRO A 33 -3.55 -19.90 7.19
CA PRO A 33 -2.33 -19.28 7.70
C PRO A 33 -1.21 -19.44 6.66
N HIS A 34 -0.33 -18.45 6.59
CA HIS A 34 0.83 -18.49 5.71
C HIS A 34 2.02 -17.78 6.37
N PRO A 35 3.24 -18.40 6.38
CA PRO A 35 4.38 -17.85 7.11
C PRO A 35 4.77 -16.42 6.73
N TYR A 36 4.54 -16.02 5.48
CA TYR A 36 4.87 -14.67 4.99
C TYR A 36 4.09 -13.53 5.66
N HIS A 37 2.97 -13.83 6.32
CA HIS A 37 2.13 -12.79 6.91
C HIS A 37 1.37 -13.23 8.16
N SER A 38 1.68 -14.39 8.73
CA SER A 38 1.06 -14.89 9.96
C SER A 38 1.41 -14.06 11.20
N GLU A 39 2.52 -13.31 11.16
CA GLU A 39 2.92 -12.40 12.25
C GLU A 39 2.19 -11.05 12.23
N PHE A 40 1.54 -10.71 11.12
CA PHE A 40 0.91 -9.41 10.93
C PHE A 40 -0.59 -9.43 11.30
N SER A 41 -1.07 -8.27 11.72
CA SER A 41 -2.45 -8.03 12.11
C SER A 41 -2.83 -6.56 11.89
N GLU A 42 -4.07 -6.18 12.23
CA GLU A 42 -4.53 -4.79 12.16
C GLU A 42 -3.82 -3.87 13.17
N THR A 43 -3.29 -4.46 14.26
CA THR A 43 -2.47 -3.80 15.28
C THR A 43 -0.98 -3.84 14.96
N ASN A 44 -0.53 -4.83 14.18
CA ASN A 44 0.84 -5.03 13.73
C ASN A 44 0.92 -5.12 12.20
N LEU A 45 0.87 -3.97 11.53
CA LEU A 45 0.83 -3.92 10.07
C LEU A 45 2.21 -4.09 9.43
N PRO A 46 2.32 -4.79 8.29
CA PRO A 46 3.61 -4.98 7.62
C PRO A 46 4.20 -3.65 7.14
N PRO A 47 5.51 -3.39 7.35
CA PRO A 47 6.17 -2.14 6.95
C PRO A 47 5.96 -1.78 5.48
N LEU A 48 5.91 -2.79 4.60
CA LEU A 48 5.74 -2.63 3.16
C LEU A 48 4.46 -1.84 2.78
N LEU A 49 3.40 -1.91 3.60
CA LEU A 49 2.19 -1.12 3.37
C LEU A 49 2.47 0.37 3.34
N PHE A 50 3.41 0.84 4.18
CA PHE A 50 3.64 2.26 4.37
C PHE A 50 4.55 2.88 3.32
N ARG A 51 5.16 2.07 2.45
CA ARG A 51 6.08 2.54 1.43
C ARG A 51 5.34 3.31 0.32
N LEU A 52 5.84 4.50 -0.04
CA LEU A 52 5.22 5.34 -1.07
C LEU A 52 5.44 4.77 -2.47
N HIS A 53 6.67 4.36 -2.78
CA HIS A 53 7.05 3.84 -4.08
C HIS A 53 7.19 2.33 -4.10
N MET A 54 6.68 1.74 -5.16
CA MET A 54 7.01 0.37 -5.49
C MET A 54 8.53 0.24 -5.73
N PRO A 55 9.20 -0.79 -5.16
CA PRO A 55 10.58 -1.11 -5.53
C PRO A 55 10.71 -1.32 -7.04
N SER A 56 11.86 -0.97 -7.61
CA SER A 56 12.15 -1.31 -9.01
C SER A 56 12.40 -2.81 -9.12
N PHE A 57 11.52 -3.54 -9.81
CA PHE A 57 11.64 -4.99 -10.00
C PHE A 57 12.35 -5.39 -11.32
N ARG A 58 13.03 -4.44 -12.00
CA ARG A 58 13.62 -4.64 -13.35
C ARG A 58 14.40 -5.97 -13.45
N GLY A 59 13.80 -6.96 -14.11
CA GLY A 59 14.42 -8.26 -14.40
C GLY A 59 14.69 -9.18 -13.21
N MET A 60 14.24 -8.85 -12.00
CA MET A 60 14.60 -9.60 -10.78
C MET A 60 13.55 -10.64 -10.37
N LEU A 61 12.33 -10.57 -10.89
CA LEU A 61 11.28 -11.51 -10.49
C LEU A 61 11.40 -12.80 -11.32
N PRO A 62 11.40 -13.98 -10.67
CA PRO A 62 11.44 -15.25 -11.38
C PRO A 62 10.17 -15.41 -12.24
N ALA A 63 10.24 -16.29 -13.23
CA ALA A 63 9.06 -16.68 -14.01
C ALA A 63 7.94 -17.15 -13.06
N LEU A 64 6.70 -16.72 -13.35
CA LEU A 64 5.56 -17.07 -12.53
C LEU A 64 4.96 -18.38 -13.07
N GLU A 65 5.17 -19.46 -12.35
CA GLU A 65 4.69 -20.80 -12.71
C GLU A 65 3.27 -21.05 -12.18
N HIS A 66 2.69 -22.19 -12.55
CA HIS A 66 1.43 -22.66 -11.97
C HIS A 66 1.68 -23.33 -10.61
N LEU A 67 0.68 -23.26 -9.73
CA LEU A 67 0.69 -23.95 -8.45
C LEU A 67 0.58 -25.46 -8.70
N VAL A 68 1.48 -26.22 -8.11
CA VAL A 68 1.53 -27.68 -8.21
C VAL A 68 1.42 -28.28 -6.82
N GLU A 69 0.47 -29.18 -6.63
CA GLU A 69 0.27 -29.95 -5.40
C GLU A 69 0.21 -31.43 -5.77
N ASN A 70 0.96 -32.28 -5.07
CA ASN A 70 1.02 -33.73 -5.34
C ASN A 70 1.34 -34.08 -6.81
N GLY A 71 2.21 -33.29 -7.45
CA GLY A 71 2.59 -33.48 -8.85
C GLY A 71 1.54 -33.05 -9.89
N GLN A 72 0.43 -32.44 -9.46
CA GLN A 72 -0.63 -31.97 -10.35
C GLN A 72 -0.81 -30.46 -10.30
N VAL A 73 -1.13 -29.86 -11.45
CA VAL A 73 -1.46 -28.43 -11.53
C VAL A 73 -2.80 -28.19 -10.85
N VAL A 74 -2.79 -27.33 -9.84
CA VAL A 74 -3.99 -26.91 -9.12
C VAL A 74 -4.82 -25.98 -9.99
N ARG A 75 -6.13 -26.21 -10.01
CA ARG A 75 -7.10 -25.44 -10.78
C ARG A 75 -8.09 -24.72 -9.86
N ASP A 76 -8.59 -23.57 -10.33
CA ASP A 76 -9.62 -22.80 -9.65
C ASP A 76 -11.03 -23.39 -9.88
N GLY A 77 -12.06 -22.76 -9.31
CA GLY A 77 -13.46 -23.18 -9.48
C GLY A 77 -14.00 -23.10 -10.92
N LYS A 78 -13.22 -22.56 -11.87
CA LYS A 78 -13.55 -22.55 -13.30
C LYS A 78 -12.72 -23.57 -14.10
N GLY A 79 -11.87 -24.34 -13.42
CA GLY A 79 -10.95 -25.26 -14.07
C GLY A 79 -9.68 -24.61 -14.60
N GLU A 80 -9.42 -23.33 -14.32
CA GLU A 80 -8.24 -22.62 -14.82
C GLU A 80 -7.03 -22.84 -13.90
N PRO A 81 -5.80 -23.00 -14.43
CA PRO A 81 -4.60 -23.13 -13.61
C PRO A 81 -4.38 -21.94 -12.67
N ILE A 82 -4.10 -22.23 -11.39
CA ILE A 82 -3.79 -21.20 -10.40
C ILE A 82 -2.31 -20.80 -10.54
N ARG A 83 -2.01 -19.50 -10.63
CA ARG A 83 -0.63 -18.99 -10.63
C ARG A 83 0.01 -19.08 -9.24
N ASN A 84 1.27 -19.50 -9.16
CA ASN A 84 1.99 -19.74 -7.91
C ASN A 84 2.67 -18.48 -7.37
N PHE A 85 1.95 -17.72 -6.53
CA PHE A 85 2.56 -16.69 -5.71
C PHE A 85 2.93 -17.30 -4.36
N VAL A 86 4.24 -17.46 -4.12
CA VAL A 86 4.80 -18.14 -2.93
C VAL A 86 4.40 -17.55 -1.58
N PHE A 87 3.85 -16.34 -1.57
CA PHE A 87 3.42 -15.63 -0.37
C PHE A 87 1.90 -15.66 -0.16
N LEU A 88 1.14 -16.20 -1.13
CA LEU A 88 -0.32 -16.33 -1.00
C LEU A 88 -0.68 -17.67 -0.34
N PRO A 89 -1.65 -17.67 0.59
CA PRO A 89 -2.19 -18.90 1.12
C PRO A 89 -2.91 -19.70 0.04
N ARG A 90 -3.08 -21.01 0.29
CA ARG A 90 -3.77 -21.93 -0.62
C ARG A 90 -5.24 -21.60 -0.80
N TYR A 91 -5.92 -21.27 0.29
CA TYR A 91 -7.32 -20.86 0.32
C TYR A 91 -7.46 -19.47 0.94
N ILE A 92 -8.30 -18.65 0.31
CA ILE A 92 -8.54 -17.26 0.70
C ILE A 92 -10.04 -17.07 0.93
N SER A 93 -10.38 -16.43 2.04
CA SER A 93 -11.75 -16.03 2.38
C SER A 93 -12.37 -15.20 1.26
N VAL A 94 -13.68 -15.28 1.06
CA VAL A 94 -14.42 -14.34 0.19
C VAL A 94 -14.40 -12.91 0.74
N ARG A 95 -14.05 -12.75 2.03
CA ARG A 95 -13.92 -11.46 2.71
C ARG A 95 -12.59 -11.39 3.49
N PRO A 96 -11.43 -11.45 2.80
CA PRO A 96 -10.16 -11.34 3.49
C PRO A 96 -9.96 -9.90 4.01
N PRO A 97 -9.21 -9.71 5.10
CA PRO A 97 -8.89 -8.39 5.63
C PRO A 97 -8.32 -7.50 4.52
N ALA A 98 -8.83 -6.27 4.41
CA ALA A 98 -8.44 -5.38 3.30
C ALA A 98 -6.94 -5.04 3.32
N TRP A 99 -6.34 -4.95 4.52
CA TRP A 99 -4.90 -4.66 4.67
C TRP A 99 -4.04 -5.80 4.13
N LEU A 100 -4.51 -7.04 4.26
CA LEU A 100 -3.81 -8.23 3.78
C LEU A 100 -3.82 -8.28 2.26
N ILE A 101 -4.96 -7.94 1.63
CA ILE A 101 -5.04 -7.78 0.17
C ILE A 101 -4.09 -6.68 -0.33
N GLU A 102 -4.06 -5.53 0.37
CA GLU A 102 -3.16 -4.43 0.05
C GLU A 102 -1.69 -4.87 0.15
N TYR A 103 -1.35 -5.60 1.21
CA TYR A 103 -0.01 -6.13 1.43
C TYR A 103 0.41 -7.09 0.29
N TRP A 104 -0.42 -8.09 -0.03
CA TRP A 104 -0.13 -9.04 -1.10
C TRP A 104 0.13 -8.37 -2.45
N ILE A 105 -0.67 -7.35 -2.80
CA ILE A 105 -0.52 -6.62 -4.07
C ILE A 105 0.75 -5.75 -4.09
N ARG A 106 1.22 -5.31 -2.92
CA ARG A 106 2.51 -4.62 -2.79
C ARG A 106 3.68 -5.58 -2.81
N THR A 107 3.50 -6.83 -2.40
CA THR A 107 4.57 -7.84 -2.41
C THR A 107 5.01 -8.20 -3.83
N ASP A 108 4.07 -8.38 -4.76
CA ASP A 108 4.38 -8.63 -6.17
C ASP A 108 3.41 -7.88 -7.09
N PRO A 109 3.89 -6.96 -7.96
CA PRO A 109 3.02 -6.15 -8.82
C PRO A 109 2.31 -6.93 -9.93
N ARG A 110 2.70 -8.19 -10.17
CA ARG A 110 2.03 -9.07 -11.14
C ARG A 110 0.75 -9.68 -10.59
N LEU A 111 0.53 -9.56 -9.27
CA LEU A 111 -0.68 -10.06 -8.61
C LEU A 111 -1.91 -9.25 -9.01
N THR A 112 -2.99 -9.95 -9.33
CA THR A 112 -4.29 -9.36 -9.68
C THR A 112 -5.41 -9.89 -8.78
N TYR A 113 -6.57 -9.24 -8.79
CA TYR A 113 -7.74 -9.75 -8.09
C TYR A 113 -8.20 -11.11 -8.62
N ARG A 114 -7.90 -11.46 -9.88
CA ARG A 114 -8.19 -12.79 -10.43
C ARG A 114 -7.45 -13.88 -9.65
N ASP A 115 -6.19 -13.65 -9.30
CA ASP A 115 -5.36 -14.65 -8.60
C ASP A 115 -5.78 -14.87 -7.15
N ILE A 116 -6.25 -13.80 -6.51
CA ILE A 116 -6.81 -13.86 -5.15
C ILE A 116 -8.14 -14.61 -5.19
N LYS A 117 -9.02 -14.27 -6.13
CA LYS A 117 -10.33 -14.95 -6.30
C LYS A 117 -10.21 -16.40 -6.74
N ALA A 118 -9.17 -16.77 -7.50
CA ALA A 118 -8.89 -18.15 -7.89
C ALA A 118 -8.67 -19.08 -6.68
N ARG A 119 -8.37 -18.52 -5.50
CA ARG A 119 -8.19 -19.24 -4.23
C ARG A 119 -9.41 -19.19 -3.31
N MET A 120 -10.51 -18.59 -3.74
CA MET A 120 -11.76 -18.55 -2.98
C MET A 120 -12.60 -19.78 -3.28
N VAL A 121 -12.96 -20.54 -2.24
CA VAL A 121 -13.71 -21.79 -2.35
C VAL A 121 -15.22 -21.51 -2.38
N VAL A 122 -15.66 -20.79 -3.40
CA VAL A 122 -17.09 -20.51 -3.65
C VAL A 122 -17.37 -20.48 -5.14
N GLU A 123 -18.65 -20.65 -5.48
CA GLU A 123 -19.15 -20.45 -6.83
C GLU A 123 -18.77 -19.05 -7.37
N PRO A 124 -18.40 -18.92 -8.66
CA PRO A 124 -17.99 -17.64 -9.25
C PRO A 124 -19.02 -16.49 -9.07
N SER A 125 -20.31 -16.81 -8.96
CA SER A 125 -21.39 -15.86 -8.72
C SER A 125 -21.38 -15.25 -7.31
N LEU A 126 -20.79 -15.96 -6.34
CA LEU A 126 -20.68 -15.52 -4.94
C LEU A 126 -19.37 -14.78 -4.66
N GLN A 127 -18.42 -14.79 -5.60
CA GLN A 127 -17.17 -14.06 -5.44
C GLN A 127 -17.41 -12.54 -5.45
N PRO A 128 -16.70 -11.78 -4.59
CA PRO A 128 -16.80 -10.33 -4.61
C PRO A 128 -16.34 -9.74 -5.94
N LYS A 129 -17.05 -8.71 -6.41
CA LYS A 129 -16.66 -7.93 -7.59
C LYS A 129 -15.35 -7.18 -7.32
N ASP A 130 -14.53 -7.00 -8.35
CA ASP A 130 -13.23 -6.30 -8.27
C ASP A 130 -13.37 -4.88 -7.71
N ASN A 131 -14.42 -4.15 -8.14
CA ASN A 131 -14.70 -2.83 -7.61
C ASN A 131 -15.04 -2.85 -6.11
N ALA A 132 -15.74 -3.89 -5.63
CA ALA A 132 -16.05 -4.03 -4.20
C ALA A 132 -14.78 -4.26 -3.38
N ILE A 133 -13.86 -5.11 -3.86
CA ILE A 133 -12.54 -5.31 -3.24
C ILE A 133 -11.74 -4.00 -3.22
N ASN A 134 -11.68 -3.29 -4.36
CA ASN A 134 -10.93 -2.04 -4.47
C ASN A 134 -11.49 -0.95 -3.55
N MET A 135 -12.81 -0.76 -3.54
CA MET A 135 -13.45 0.23 -2.67
C MET A 135 -13.26 -0.12 -1.18
N ARG A 136 -13.23 -1.40 -0.82
CA ARG A 136 -12.94 -1.83 0.55
C ARG A 136 -11.51 -1.48 0.96
N ARG A 137 -10.51 -1.78 0.11
CA ARG A 137 -9.11 -1.35 0.33
C ARG A 137 -8.97 0.15 0.49
N GLU A 138 -9.71 0.92 -0.30
CA GLU A 138 -9.70 2.39 -0.18
C GLU A 138 -10.24 2.87 1.16
N ARG A 139 -11.40 2.37 1.58
CA ARG A 139 -12.08 2.81 2.81
C ARG A 139 -11.40 2.31 4.08
N GLU A 140 -10.98 1.05 4.10
CA GLU A 140 -10.52 0.38 5.31
C GLU A 140 -9.00 0.49 5.50
N VAL A 141 -8.22 0.84 4.47
CA VAL A 141 -6.75 0.79 4.55
C VAL A 141 -6.09 2.02 3.96
N ARG A 142 -6.25 2.26 2.66
CA ARG A 142 -5.48 3.32 1.97
C ARG A 142 -5.87 4.71 2.47
N GLY A 143 -7.16 4.97 2.68
CA GLY A 143 -7.64 6.21 3.27
C GLY A 143 -7.11 6.43 4.68
N PRO A 144 -7.42 5.54 5.65
CA PRO A 144 -6.99 5.66 7.04
C PRO A 144 -5.47 5.79 7.23
N LEU A 145 -4.68 5.02 6.47
CA LEU A 145 -3.22 5.04 6.59
C LEU A 145 -2.53 6.05 5.66
N GLY A 146 -3.29 6.66 4.74
CA GLY A 146 -2.77 7.60 3.74
C GLY A 146 -1.86 6.94 2.69
N LEU A 147 -2.11 5.68 2.35
CA LEU A 147 -1.25 4.91 1.45
C LEU A 147 -1.35 5.42 0.00
N SER A 148 -0.22 5.38 -0.72
CA SER A 148 -0.19 5.61 -2.17
C SER A 148 -0.86 4.46 -2.93
N CYS A 149 -1.40 4.72 -4.12
CA CYS A 149 -1.92 3.65 -4.97
C CYS A 149 -0.79 3.06 -5.82
N TRP A 150 -0.45 1.79 -5.61
CA TRP A 150 0.48 1.07 -6.48
C TRP A 150 -0.32 0.45 -7.63
N THR A 151 -0.52 1.23 -8.69
CA THR A 151 -1.18 0.75 -9.91
C THR A 151 -0.25 0.87 -11.09
N ALA A 152 0.25 -0.27 -11.56
CA ALA A 152 1.14 -0.38 -12.72
C ALA A 152 0.48 0.04 -14.06
N ARG A 153 -0.84 0.32 -14.07
CA ARG A 153 -1.63 0.56 -15.28
C ARG A 153 -2.08 2.00 -15.48
N LEU A 154 -1.80 2.91 -14.55
CA LEU A 154 -2.19 4.31 -14.74
C LEU A 154 -1.14 4.98 -15.63
N SER A 155 -1.58 5.53 -16.77
CA SER A 155 -0.71 6.42 -17.55
C SER A 155 -0.34 7.63 -16.70
N ASP A 156 0.87 8.16 -16.91
CA ASP A 156 1.34 9.38 -16.26
C ASP A 156 0.46 10.60 -16.59
N GLU A 157 -0.39 10.49 -17.63
CA GLU A 157 -1.25 11.56 -18.15
C GLU A 157 -2.52 11.77 -17.31
N HIS A 158 -3.03 10.73 -16.63
CA HIS A 158 -4.27 10.83 -15.86
C HIS A 158 -3.98 10.71 -14.36
N LEU A 159 -3.88 11.85 -13.70
CA LEU A 159 -3.80 11.93 -12.24
C LEU A 159 -5.22 11.93 -11.66
N ALA A 160 -5.47 11.07 -10.67
CA ALA A 160 -6.77 11.01 -10.01
C ALA A 160 -6.83 12.01 -8.86
N ARG A 161 -8.02 12.56 -8.62
CA ARG A 161 -8.25 13.52 -7.52
C ARG A 161 -7.77 13.00 -6.17
N VAL A 162 -8.01 11.72 -5.90
CA VAL A 162 -7.60 11.04 -4.65
C VAL A 162 -6.07 11.03 -4.46
N GLU A 163 -5.27 11.09 -5.52
CA GLU A 163 -3.81 11.14 -5.41
C GLU A 163 -3.34 12.52 -4.96
N VAL A 164 -3.96 13.59 -5.48
CA VAL A 164 -3.70 14.97 -5.02
C VAL A 164 -4.15 15.14 -3.57
N GLU A 165 -5.31 14.61 -3.21
CA GLU A 165 -5.81 14.60 -1.82
C GLU A 165 -4.86 13.87 -0.85
N ARG A 166 -4.09 12.88 -1.32
CA ARG A 166 -3.07 12.19 -0.52
C ARG A 166 -1.79 13.00 -0.40
N ILE A 167 -1.30 13.57 -1.50
CA ILE A 167 -0.09 14.41 -1.48
C ILE A 167 -0.25 15.63 -0.58
N GLU A 168 -1.43 16.26 -0.56
CA GLU A 168 -1.74 17.37 0.33
C GLU A 168 -1.43 17.06 1.81
N ARG A 169 -1.50 15.77 2.20
CA ARG A 169 -1.34 15.28 3.57
C ARG A 169 0.07 14.83 3.88
N TRP A 170 0.86 14.45 2.88
CA TRP A 170 2.22 13.97 3.13
C TRP A 170 3.14 15.14 3.48
N SER A 171 3.98 14.95 4.49
CA SER A 171 5.07 15.88 4.78
C SER A 171 6.19 15.72 3.73
N LEU A 172 7.03 16.76 3.62
CA LEU A 172 8.22 16.66 2.76
C LEU A 172 9.14 15.52 3.21
N ASP A 173 9.27 15.30 4.52
CA ASP A 173 10.06 14.19 5.05
C ASP A 173 9.45 12.83 4.76
N GLN A 174 8.12 12.69 4.80
CA GLN A 174 7.45 11.46 4.35
C GLN A 174 7.80 11.12 2.90
N ILE A 175 7.79 12.13 2.02
CA ILE A 175 8.22 11.97 0.62
C ILE A 175 9.72 11.62 0.55
N ARG A 176 10.57 12.35 1.29
CA ARG A 176 12.03 12.15 1.33
C ARG A 176 12.44 10.76 1.81
N TYR A 177 11.73 10.22 2.80
CA TYR A 177 11.94 8.90 3.39
C TYR A 177 11.05 7.81 2.78
N ASN A 178 10.38 8.09 1.65
CA ASN A 178 9.58 7.13 0.88
C ASN A 178 8.49 6.41 1.71
N THR A 179 7.86 7.14 2.62
CA THR A 179 6.98 6.54 3.62
C THR A 179 5.72 7.35 3.89
N THR A 180 4.70 6.64 4.34
CA THR A 180 3.47 7.21 4.90
C THR A 180 3.43 7.06 6.42
N MET A 181 4.46 6.45 7.03
CA MET A 181 4.64 6.45 8.48
C MET A 181 4.76 7.88 9.02
N ILE A 182 4.50 8.03 10.31
CA ILE A 182 4.71 9.30 11.00
C ILE A 182 6.21 9.49 11.16
N VAL A 183 6.71 10.69 10.82
CA VAL A 183 8.13 11.04 11.01
C VAL A 183 8.21 11.72 12.35
N GLU A 184 8.96 11.14 13.28
CA GLU A 184 9.21 11.74 14.59
C GLU A 184 10.50 12.54 14.57
N TYR A 185 10.46 13.70 15.22
CA TYR A 185 11.54 14.67 15.25
C TYR A 185 12.14 14.77 16.65
N LEU A 186 13.44 15.03 16.71
CA LEU A 186 14.08 15.52 17.92
C LEU A 186 13.89 17.03 18.00
N PRO A 187 13.68 17.58 19.21
CA PRO A 187 13.56 19.02 19.39
C PRO A 187 14.81 19.72 18.87
N ALA A 188 14.62 20.79 18.10
CA ALA A 188 15.71 21.57 17.55
C ALA A 188 16.74 21.95 18.63
N PHE A 189 18.03 21.83 18.29
CA PHE A 189 19.08 22.45 19.11
C PHE A 189 18.94 23.98 19.04
N PRO A 190 19.28 24.73 20.12
CA PRO A 190 19.05 26.18 20.22
C PRO A 190 19.66 27.04 19.10
N LYS A 191 20.52 26.47 18.25
CA LYS A 191 21.26 27.17 17.20
C LYS A 191 20.71 26.96 15.79
N THR A 192 19.85 25.97 15.55
CA THR A 192 19.40 25.63 14.19
C THR A 192 17.91 25.82 13.94
N ASN A 193 17.07 25.97 14.98
CA ASN A 193 15.61 26.20 14.90
C ASN A 193 14.79 25.19 14.07
N ASP A 194 15.45 24.26 13.38
CA ASP A 194 14.84 23.19 12.60
C ASP A 194 14.84 21.90 13.41
N ASP A 195 13.64 21.33 13.56
CA ASP A 195 13.43 20.00 14.11
C ASP A 195 14.11 18.95 13.23
N ILE A 196 14.79 17.98 13.86
CA ILE A 196 15.61 16.99 13.13
C ILE A 196 14.85 15.67 13.07
N PRO A 197 14.49 15.15 11.88
CA PRO A 197 13.91 13.81 11.75
C PRO A 197 14.81 12.75 12.41
N PHE A 198 14.23 11.87 13.21
CA PHE A 198 14.98 10.86 13.96
C PHE A 198 14.53 9.42 13.68
N ARG A 199 13.23 9.16 13.60
CA ARG A 199 12.71 7.81 13.35
C ARG A 199 11.33 7.82 12.71
N LEU A 200 10.95 6.66 12.17
CA LEU A 200 9.62 6.40 11.64
C LEU A 200 8.77 5.70 12.69
N ARG A 201 7.53 6.14 12.85
CA ARG A 201 6.52 5.51 13.70
C ARG A 201 5.41 4.90 12.85
N SER A 202 5.13 3.61 13.04
CA SER A 202 4.04 2.93 12.34
C SER A 202 2.68 3.55 12.68
N LYS A 203 1.76 3.42 11.73
CA LYS A 203 0.33 3.64 11.97
C LYS A 203 -0.34 2.28 12.20
N SER A 204 -1.51 2.29 12.84
CA SER A 204 -2.35 1.12 13.00
C SER A 204 -3.78 1.42 12.54
N LEU A 205 -4.51 0.38 12.15
CA LEU A 205 -5.95 0.47 11.87
C LEU A 205 -6.80 0.41 13.14
N VAL A 206 -6.22 -0.03 14.27
CA VAL A 206 -6.89 -0.12 15.56
C VAL A 206 -6.40 1.02 16.46
N PRO A 207 -7.29 1.94 16.89
CA PRO A 207 -6.93 3.03 17.80
C PRO A 207 -6.29 2.52 19.11
N GLY A 208 -5.29 3.23 19.61
CA GLY A 208 -4.60 2.87 20.85
C GLY A 208 -3.59 1.72 20.74
N SER A 209 -3.37 1.16 19.55
CA SER A 209 -2.34 0.14 19.34
C SER A 209 -0.94 0.69 19.62
N GLN A 210 -0.09 -0.16 20.20
CA GLN A 210 1.31 0.16 20.43
C GLN A 210 2.04 0.37 19.09
N PRO A 211 2.68 1.52 18.89
CA PRO A 211 3.42 1.78 17.67
C PRO A 211 4.71 0.96 17.60
N GLN A 212 5.11 0.64 16.37
CA GLN A 212 6.43 0.15 16.07
C GLN A 212 7.29 1.28 15.50
N TYR A 213 8.59 1.19 15.75
CA TYR A 213 9.55 2.21 15.35
C TYR A 213 10.58 1.62 14.40
N TYR A 214 10.92 2.40 13.37
CA TYR A 214 11.89 2.00 12.36
C TYR A 214 12.89 3.13 12.08
N PRO A 215 14.10 2.79 11.63
CA PRO A 215 15.05 3.78 11.12
C PRO A 215 14.47 4.58 9.94
N LEU A 216 14.92 5.84 9.78
CA LEU A 216 14.54 6.66 8.62
C LEU A 216 14.93 6.04 7.27
N THR A 217 15.91 5.14 7.27
CA THR A 217 16.45 4.48 6.09
C THR A 217 15.64 3.28 5.61
N THR A 218 14.60 2.85 6.34
CA THR A 218 13.85 1.60 6.08
C THR A 218 13.36 1.44 4.65
N PHE A 219 12.97 2.53 3.98
CA PHE A 219 12.39 2.49 2.63
C PHE A 219 13.28 3.11 1.54
N LEU A 220 14.58 3.28 1.81
CA LEU A 220 15.49 3.98 0.92
C LEU A 220 16.30 3.05 -0.02
N ASP A 221 16.10 1.73 0.03
CA ASP A 221 16.82 0.76 -0.82
C ASP A 221 18.35 0.98 -0.83
N GLN A 222 18.95 1.14 0.36
CA GLN A 222 20.38 1.43 0.56
C GLN A 222 20.85 2.80 0.04
N ARG A 223 19.93 3.67 -0.38
CA ARG A 223 20.24 5.07 -0.71
C ARG A 223 20.13 5.93 0.53
N HIS A 224 20.78 7.10 0.49
CA HIS A 224 20.66 8.10 1.55
C HIS A 224 19.37 8.92 1.46
N MET A 225 18.74 8.99 0.28
CA MET A 225 17.48 9.70 0.06
C MET A 225 16.66 8.99 -1.02
N CYS A 226 15.34 9.09 -0.90
CA CYS A 226 14.44 8.67 -1.96
C CYS A 226 14.45 9.71 -3.08
N VAL A 227 14.47 9.24 -4.33
CA VAL A 227 14.12 10.05 -5.49
C VAL A 227 12.65 9.78 -5.78
N PRO A 228 11.74 10.74 -5.56
CA PRO A 228 10.33 10.52 -5.81
C PRO A 228 10.07 10.14 -7.26
N SER A 229 9.14 9.22 -7.48
CA SER A 229 8.74 8.86 -8.84
C SER A 229 8.15 10.06 -9.58
N ARG A 230 8.27 10.05 -10.91
CA ARG A 230 7.68 11.06 -11.80
C ARG A 230 6.22 11.34 -11.46
N ARG A 231 5.43 10.29 -11.17
CA ARG A 231 4.01 10.43 -10.80
C ARG A 231 3.80 11.24 -9.51
N ILE A 232 4.63 11.04 -8.47
CA ILE A 232 4.54 11.87 -7.26
C ILE A 232 4.92 13.31 -7.57
N LEU A 233 6.00 13.55 -8.32
CA LEU A 233 6.42 14.90 -8.69
C LEU A 233 5.35 15.63 -9.51
N MET A 234 4.71 14.95 -10.46
CA MET A 234 3.60 15.50 -11.25
C MET A 234 2.37 15.79 -10.37
N THR A 235 2.01 14.86 -9.49
CA THR A 235 0.88 15.05 -8.56
C THR A 235 1.14 16.18 -7.57
N GLN A 236 2.39 16.33 -7.11
CA GLN A 236 2.81 17.43 -6.25
C GLN A 236 2.74 18.77 -6.99
N SER A 237 3.22 18.83 -8.23
CA SER A 237 3.14 20.02 -9.07
C SER A 237 1.67 20.42 -9.33
N LEU A 238 0.80 19.45 -9.62
CA LEU A 238 -0.63 19.68 -9.78
C LEU A 238 -1.26 20.19 -8.48
N PHE A 239 -0.95 19.59 -7.33
CA PHE A 239 -1.44 20.05 -6.03
C PHE A 239 -1.10 21.53 -5.79
N TRP A 240 0.15 21.92 -5.99
CA TRP A 240 0.58 23.32 -5.79
C TRP A 240 -0.16 24.28 -6.70
N ARG A 241 -0.28 23.94 -7.99
CA ARG A 241 -1.04 24.75 -8.97
C ARG A 241 -2.49 24.94 -8.53
N LEU A 242 -3.18 23.86 -8.17
CA LEU A 242 -4.58 23.93 -7.73
C LEU A 242 -4.72 24.72 -6.41
N ARG A 243 -3.76 24.56 -5.49
CA ARG A 243 -3.73 25.31 -4.22
C ARG A 243 -3.56 26.80 -4.47
N ASP A 244 -2.63 27.19 -5.33
CA ASP A 244 -2.37 28.60 -5.59
C ASP A 244 -3.53 29.24 -6.35
N ARG A 245 -4.11 28.52 -7.32
CA ARG A 245 -5.33 28.98 -8.02
C ARG A 245 -6.50 29.18 -7.05
N ALA A 246 -6.68 28.28 -6.09
CA ALA A 246 -7.73 28.44 -5.08
C ALA A 246 -7.51 29.68 -4.19
N LYS A 247 -6.26 30.00 -3.85
CA LYS A 247 -5.95 31.24 -3.12
C LYS A 247 -6.26 32.48 -3.95
N GLU A 248 -5.91 32.49 -5.23
CA GLU A 248 -6.22 33.60 -6.14
C GLU A 248 -7.73 33.87 -6.23
N LEU A 249 -8.54 32.82 -6.22
CA LEU A 249 -10.00 32.90 -6.22
C LEU A 249 -10.62 33.09 -4.82
N GLY A 250 -9.81 33.25 -3.77
CA GLY A 250 -10.30 33.43 -2.40
C GLY A 250 -10.98 32.19 -1.79
N LEU A 251 -10.74 31.00 -2.34
CA LEU A 251 -11.31 29.74 -1.88
C LEU A 251 -10.51 29.16 -0.71
N GLN A 252 -11.21 28.54 0.24
CA GLN A 252 -10.57 27.91 1.41
C GLN A 252 -9.71 26.68 1.05
N THR A 253 -10.05 25.99 -0.04
CA THR A 253 -9.35 24.79 -0.48
C THR A 253 -9.48 24.64 -1.98
N TRP A 254 -8.44 24.04 -2.59
CA TRP A 254 -8.44 23.64 -3.99
C TRP A 254 -9.58 22.72 -4.36
N GLN A 255 -10.15 22.02 -3.38
CA GLN A 255 -11.24 21.10 -3.62
C GLN A 255 -12.51 21.78 -4.16
N LEU A 256 -12.67 23.08 -3.91
CA LEU A 256 -13.82 23.89 -4.30
C LEU A 256 -13.61 24.67 -5.59
N LEU A 257 -12.52 24.41 -6.31
CA LEU A 257 -12.31 24.99 -7.63
C LEU A 257 -13.47 24.64 -8.57
N PRO A 258 -13.89 25.59 -9.43
CA PRO A 258 -14.91 25.33 -10.44
C PRO A 258 -14.39 24.34 -11.50
N GLU A 259 -15.30 23.76 -12.28
CA GLU A 259 -15.00 22.62 -13.18
C GLU A 259 -13.98 22.97 -14.27
N ASP A 260 -13.98 24.21 -14.74
CA ASP A 260 -13.07 24.78 -15.74
C ASP A 260 -11.62 24.93 -15.25
N GLU A 261 -11.42 24.98 -13.93
CA GLU A 261 -10.10 25.09 -13.29
C GLU A 261 -9.52 23.72 -12.87
N LEU A 262 -10.32 22.66 -13.02
CA LEU A 262 -9.94 21.30 -12.68
C LEU A 262 -9.46 20.52 -13.92
N PRO A 263 -8.68 19.44 -13.74
CA PRO A 263 -8.39 18.51 -14.83
C PRO A 263 -9.68 18.02 -15.51
N GLU A 264 -9.69 17.91 -16.84
CA GLU A 264 -10.89 17.61 -17.66
C GLU A 264 -11.67 16.35 -17.22
N ASN A 265 -10.97 15.37 -16.62
CA ASN A 265 -11.57 14.12 -16.16
C ASN A 265 -12.13 14.19 -14.73
N TRP A 266 -12.07 15.35 -14.07
CA TRP A 266 -12.54 15.55 -12.71
C TRP A 266 -13.83 16.35 -12.69
N LYS A 267 -14.74 15.94 -11.80
CA LYS A 267 -15.97 16.68 -11.55
C LYS A 267 -15.75 17.67 -10.41
N ALA A 268 -16.32 18.87 -10.55
CA ALA A 268 -16.42 19.81 -9.44
C ALA A 268 -17.24 19.21 -8.29
N ILE A 269 -16.94 19.64 -7.07
CA ILE A 269 -17.70 19.27 -5.87
C ILE A 269 -18.15 20.52 -5.13
N GLN A 270 -19.35 20.46 -4.57
CA GLN A 270 -19.98 21.62 -3.91
C GLN A 270 -19.57 21.77 -2.44
N ALA A 271 -19.05 20.70 -1.83
CA ALA A 271 -18.59 20.70 -0.45
C ALA A 271 -17.22 20.03 -0.36
N PRO A 272 -16.29 20.58 0.43
CA PRO A 272 -15.00 19.95 0.60
C PRO A 272 -15.20 18.61 1.30
N LYS A 273 -14.52 17.58 0.81
CA LYS A 273 -14.59 16.27 1.47
C LYS A 273 -13.88 16.39 2.82
N LYS A 274 -14.66 16.39 3.90
CA LYS A 274 -14.15 16.17 5.25
C LYS A 274 -13.76 14.72 5.37
N PHE A 275 -12.47 14.49 5.36
CA PHE A 275 -11.95 13.16 5.49
C PHE A 275 -11.71 12.85 6.97
N THR A 276 -12.41 11.84 7.50
CA THR A 276 -12.22 11.31 8.85
C THR A 276 -10.99 10.40 8.90
N TYR A 277 -9.81 10.91 8.53
CA TYR A 277 -8.57 10.17 8.62
C TYR A 277 -7.69 10.73 9.73
N ILE A 278 -6.76 9.91 10.22
CA ILE A 278 -5.74 10.31 11.18
C ILE A 278 -4.90 11.42 10.52
N ASN A 279 -5.07 12.66 10.96
CA ASN A 279 -4.37 13.82 10.41
C ASN A 279 -2.91 13.79 10.89
N THR A 280 -1.99 13.38 10.01
CA THR A 280 -0.57 13.25 10.33
C THR A 280 0.08 14.59 10.67
N LYS A 281 -0.36 15.72 10.11
CA LYS A 281 0.24 17.03 10.40
C LYS A 281 0.07 17.52 11.84
N ARG A 282 -0.92 17.00 12.58
CA ARG A 282 -1.08 17.26 14.03
C ARG A 282 -0.18 16.33 14.84
N LEU A 283 -0.18 15.04 14.50
CA LEU A 283 0.65 14.04 15.18
C LEU A 283 2.15 14.21 14.96
N ASP A 284 2.58 14.74 13.80
CA ASP A 284 3.98 15.05 13.49
C ASP A 284 4.52 16.19 14.40
N ARG A 285 3.65 17.01 15.01
CA ARG A 285 3.99 18.05 15.99
C ARG A 285 3.74 17.68 17.45
N GLY A 286 3.27 16.46 17.72
CA GLY A 286 2.91 16.04 19.07
C GLY A 286 1.66 16.75 19.64
N GLU A 287 0.79 17.28 18.77
CA GLU A 287 -0.51 17.89 19.14
C GLU A 287 -1.70 16.93 18.98
#